data_AF-A0A960PTZ9-F1
#
_entry.id   AF-A0A960PTZ9-F1
#
_cell.length_a   1.000
_cell.length_b   1.000
_cell.length_c   1.000
_cell.angle_alpha   90.00
_cell.angle_beta   90.00
_cell.angle_gamma   90.00
#
_symmetry.space_group_name_H-M   'P 1'
#
loop_
_entity.id
_entity.type
_entity.pdbx_description
1 polymer ?
#
loop_
_entity_poly.entity_id
_entity_poly.type
_entity_poly.pdbx_seq_one_letter_code
_entity_poly.pdbx_strand_id
1 'polypeptide(L)'
;SQLGVIYWIFPNLVLANSPVGVEIIDILPGPDPVSCVVRHGWMATTPWDDEDGRSGYEAIYELVHAAVRDEDFTMLPSCGDGVRNAQHDHMLIGRNEIGVQHLIRTLAGRLGIDLGE
;
A
#
# COMPACT_ATOMS: atom_id res chain seq x y z
N SER A 1 -7.42 -16.56 17.66
CA SER A 1 -7.34 -15.93 16.32
C SER A 1 -5.99 -15.26 16.21
N GLN A 2 -5.35 -15.29 15.05
CA GLN A 2 -4.22 -14.40 14.79
C GLN A 2 -4.78 -13.12 14.20
N LEU A 3 -4.44 -11.98 14.80
CA LEU A 3 -4.84 -10.67 14.30
C LEU A 3 -3.92 -10.29 13.14
N GLY A 4 -4.49 -10.02 11.96
CA GLY A 4 -3.78 -9.33 10.89
C GLY A 4 -3.70 -7.85 11.21
N VAL A 5 -2.50 -7.28 11.17
CA VAL A 5 -2.22 -5.87 11.42
C VAL A 5 -1.50 -5.32 10.20
N ILE A 6 -1.96 -4.15 9.76
CA ILE A 6 -1.32 -3.41 8.68
C ILE A 6 -0.67 -2.18 9.32
N TYR A 7 0.64 -2.10 9.22
CA TYR A 7 1.42 -0.94 9.64
C TYR A 7 1.63 -0.05 8.43
N TRP A 8 1.16 1.18 8.50
CA TRP A 8 1.63 2.25 7.62
C TRP A 8 2.74 3.01 8.33
N ILE A 9 3.94 2.96 7.75
CA ILE A 9 5.15 3.58 8.27
C ILE A 9 5.48 4.74 7.33
N PHE A 10 5.27 5.95 7.85
CA PHE A 10 5.55 7.17 7.10
C PHE A 10 7.03 7.21 6.64
N PRO A 11 7.30 7.59 5.38
CA PRO A 11 6.33 8.13 4.40
C PRO A 11 5.68 7.11 3.46
N ASN A 12 6.28 5.94 3.25
CA ASN A 12 6.03 5.14 2.05
C ASN A 12 5.99 3.62 2.24
N LEU A 13 6.11 3.13 3.47
CA LEU A 13 6.22 1.69 3.72
C LEU A 13 4.94 1.16 4.36
N VAL A 14 4.41 0.08 3.80
CA VAL A 14 3.34 -0.71 4.41
C VAL A 14 3.87 -2.10 4.72
N LEU A 15 3.61 -2.57 5.94
CA LEU A 15 3.88 -3.94 6.37
C LEU A 15 2.56 -4.58 6.79
N ALA A 16 2.13 -5.64 6.10
CA ALA A 16 0.95 -6.41 6.51
C ALA A 16 1.41 -7.75 7.08
N ASN A 17 1.18 -7.97 8.38
CA ASN A 17 1.53 -9.25 9.01
C ASN A 17 0.40 -10.26 8.84
N SER A 18 0.78 -11.49 8.53
CA SER A 18 -0.11 -12.63 8.45
C SER A 18 0.50 -13.84 9.18
N PRO A 19 -0.27 -14.90 9.44
CA PRO A 19 0.28 -16.15 10.00
C PRO A 19 1.38 -16.79 9.16
N VAL A 20 1.42 -16.50 7.86
CA VAL A 20 2.27 -17.15 6.86
C VAL A 20 3.37 -16.23 6.33
N GLY A 21 3.55 -15.03 6.88
CA GLY A 21 4.54 -14.09 6.38
C GLY A 21 4.20 -12.63 6.63
N VAL A 22 5.12 -11.77 6.22
CA VAL A 22 4.93 -10.32 6.20
C VAL A 22 4.99 -9.85 4.76
N GLU A 23 3.89 -9.27 4.30
CA GLU A 23 3.84 -8.53 3.03
C GLU A 23 4.53 -7.18 3.21
N ILE A 24 5.37 -6.82 2.25
CA ILE A 24 6.06 -5.53 2.20
C ILE A 24 5.61 -4.80 0.95
N ILE A 25 5.10 -3.59 1.14
CA ILE A 25 4.76 -2.68 0.04
C ILE A 25 5.51 -1.37 0.27
N ASP A 26 6.49 -1.09 -0.59
CA ASP A 26 7.27 0.15 -0.58
C ASP A 26 6.87 1.03 -1.79
N ILE A 27 6.29 2.20 -1.52
CA ILE A 27 5.66 3.08 -2.52
C ILE A 27 6.55 4.30 -2.76
N LEU A 28 7.39 4.23 -3.78
CA LEU A 28 8.34 5.29 -4.12
C LEU A 28 7.71 6.30 -5.10
N PRO A 29 8.05 7.59 -5.01
CA PRO A 29 7.57 8.58 -5.96
C PRO A 29 8.04 8.26 -7.38
N GLY A 30 7.16 8.49 -8.35
CA GLY A 30 7.45 8.38 -9.78
C GLY A 30 7.99 9.69 -10.37
N PRO A 31 8.15 9.76 -11.71
CA PRO A 31 8.61 10.96 -12.40
C PRO A 31 7.61 12.13 -12.38
N ASP A 32 6.34 11.89 -12.05
CA ASP A 32 5.28 12.90 -12.05
C ASP A 32 4.34 12.74 -10.83
N PRO A 33 3.51 13.74 -10.49
CA PRO A 33 2.67 13.74 -9.29
C PRO A 33 1.62 12.62 -9.20
N VAL A 34 1.38 11.90 -10.30
CA VAL A 34 0.33 10.88 -10.44
C VAL A 34 0.93 9.54 -10.90
N SER A 35 2.23 9.34 -10.69
CA SER A 35 2.93 8.08 -10.86
C SER A 35 3.75 7.70 -9.64
N CYS A 36 3.92 6.40 -9.43
CA CYS A 36 4.75 5.84 -8.37
C CYS A 36 5.42 4.54 -8.85
N VAL A 37 6.43 4.09 -8.11
CA VAL A 37 7.01 2.75 -8.24
C VAL A 37 6.66 1.98 -6.98
N VAL A 38 5.90 0.90 -7.13
CA VAL A 38 5.60 -0.02 -6.03
C VAL A 38 6.58 -1.17 -6.06
N ARG A 39 7.32 -1.35 -4.96
CA ARG A 39 8.09 -2.57 -4.71
C ARG A 39 7.27 -3.45 -3.79
N HIS A 40 6.79 -4.56 -4.34
CA HIS A 40 6.06 -5.57 -3.59
C HIS A 40 6.99 -6.73 -3.28
N GLY A 41 7.12 -7.09 -2.00
CA GLY A 41 7.90 -8.23 -1.55
C GLY A 41 7.22 -8.98 -0.42
N TRP A 42 7.78 -10.13 -0.07
CA TRP A 42 7.27 -11.00 0.99
C TRP A 42 8.43 -11.52 1.84
N MET A 43 8.26 -11.50 3.15
CA MET A 43 9.17 -12.11 4.11
C MET A 43 8.52 -13.33 4.74
N ALA A 44 9.19 -14.48 4.63
CA ALA A 44 8.83 -15.66 5.38
C ALA A 44 9.03 -15.45 6.88
N THR A 45 8.20 -16.10 7.70
CA THR A 45 8.36 -16.11 9.16
C THR A 45 9.32 -17.20 9.64
N THR A 46 9.63 -18.16 8.76
CA THR A 46 10.54 -19.28 9.04
C THR A 46 11.57 -19.40 7.93
N PRO A 47 12.86 -19.66 8.24
CA PRO A 47 13.82 -20.08 7.24
C PRO A 47 13.33 -21.32 6.49
N TRP A 48 13.72 -21.45 5.23
CA TRP A 48 13.56 -22.67 4.46
C TRP A 48 14.95 -23.26 4.19
N ASP A 49 15.13 -24.51 4.56
CA ASP A 49 16.41 -25.22 4.40
C ASP A 49 16.43 -26.12 3.15
N ASP A 50 15.28 -26.24 2.48
CA ASP A 50 15.08 -27.07 1.29
C ASP A 50 14.25 -26.36 0.20
N GLU A 51 14.19 -27.02 -0.96
CA GLU A 51 13.52 -26.52 -2.17
C GLU A 51 12.00 -26.52 -2.05
N ASP A 52 11.44 -27.46 -1.28
CA ASP A 52 10.00 -27.57 -1.06
C ASP A 52 9.49 -26.37 -0.24
N GLY A 53 10.22 -25.98 0.81
CA GLY A 53 9.93 -24.79 1.60
C GLY A 53 10.03 -23.51 0.77
N ARG A 54 11.08 -23.38 -0.04
CA ARG A 54 11.26 -22.25 -0.98
C ARG A 54 10.09 -22.13 -1.94
N SER A 55 9.72 -23.23 -2.59
CA SER A 55 8.64 -23.28 -3.59
C SER A 55 7.27 -22.99 -2.98
N GLY A 56 7.03 -23.40 -1.73
CA GLY A 56 5.80 -23.08 -1.00
C GLY A 56 5.63 -21.58 -0.75
N TYR A 57 6.70 -20.90 -0.31
CA TYR A 57 6.66 -19.44 -0.12
C TYR A 57 6.57 -18.66 -1.43
N GLU A 58 7.22 -19.16 -2.50
CA GLU A 58 7.07 -18.59 -3.84
C GLU A 58 5.61 -18.67 -4.31
N ALA A 59 4.93 -19.80 -4.12
CA ALA A 59 3.51 -19.94 -4.46
C ALA A 59 2.60 -19.02 -3.64
N ILE A 60 2.91 -18.80 -2.35
CA ILE A 60 2.19 -17.82 -1.51
C ILE A 60 2.38 -16.41 -2.05
N TYR A 61 3.63 -16.02 -2.34
CA TYR A 61 3.93 -14.71 -2.91
C TYR A 61 3.19 -14.49 -4.23
N GLU A 62 3.23 -15.44 -5.16
CA GLU A 62 2.56 -15.31 -6.45
C GLU A 62 1.04 -15.12 -6.30
N LEU A 63 0.41 -15.82 -5.35
CA LEU A 63 -1.02 -15.67 -5.08
C LEU A 63 -1.36 -14.26 -4.57
N VAL A 64 -0.63 -13.77 -3.58
CA VAL A 64 -0.85 -12.45 -2.97
C VAL A 64 -0.50 -11.35 -3.98
N HIS A 65 0.62 -11.49 -4.68
CA HIS A 65 1.06 -10.56 -5.70
C HIS A 65 0.07 -10.46 -6.86
N ALA A 66 -0.50 -11.57 -7.31
CA ALA A 66 -1.55 -11.57 -8.32
C ALA A 66 -2.78 -10.77 -7.86
N ALA A 67 -3.23 -10.94 -6.61
CA ALA A 67 -4.36 -10.18 -6.08
C ALA A 67 -4.07 -8.67 -6.08
N VAL A 68 -2.93 -8.25 -5.51
CA VAL A 68 -2.54 -6.83 -5.48
C VAL A 68 -2.38 -6.24 -6.89
N ARG A 69 -1.78 -7.00 -7.81
CA ARG A 69 -1.59 -6.57 -9.19
C ARG A 69 -2.93 -6.42 -9.92
N ASP A 70 -3.81 -7.40 -9.78
CA ASP A 70 -5.02 -7.48 -10.58
C ASP A 70 -6.16 -6.61 -10.01
N GLU A 71 -6.16 -6.36 -8.70
CA GLU A 71 -7.16 -5.52 -8.02
C GLU A 71 -6.65 -4.08 -7.81
N ASP A 72 -5.61 -3.89 -6.99
CA ASP A 72 -5.15 -2.56 -6.59
C ASP A 72 -4.47 -1.82 -7.74
N PHE A 73 -3.52 -2.47 -8.45
CA PHE A 73 -2.78 -1.78 -9.52
C PHE A 73 -3.66 -1.47 -10.73
N THR A 74 -4.72 -2.25 -10.97
CA THR A 74 -5.73 -1.92 -11.97
C THR A 74 -6.51 -0.65 -11.60
N MET A 75 -6.78 -0.42 -10.32
CA MET A 75 -7.57 0.72 -9.85
C MET A 75 -6.76 2.02 -9.71
N LEU A 76 -5.49 1.95 -9.29
CA LEU A 76 -4.66 3.14 -9.01
C LEU A 76 -4.60 4.18 -10.14
N PRO A 77 -4.46 3.80 -11.43
CA PRO A 77 -4.43 4.78 -12.53
C PRO A 77 -5.69 5.65 -12.61
N SER A 78 -6.86 5.08 -12.28
CA SER A 78 -8.14 5.80 -12.34
C SER A 78 -8.22 6.91 -11.28
N CYS A 79 -7.61 6.70 -10.10
CA CYS A 79 -7.46 7.76 -9.10
C CYS A 79 -6.57 8.90 -9.62
N GLY A 80 -5.50 8.56 -10.34
CA GLY A 80 -4.63 9.54 -10.99
C GLY A 80 -5.34 10.36 -12.06
N ASP A 81 -6.26 9.76 -12.83
CA ASP A 81 -7.01 10.46 -13.88
C ASP A 81 -7.96 11.52 -13.33
N GLY A 82 -8.53 11.31 -12.14
CA GLY A 82 -9.31 12.33 -11.44
C GLY A 82 -8.50 13.60 -11.15
N VAL A 83 -7.23 13.42 -10.76
CA VAL A 83 -6.28 14.52 -10.51
C VAL A 83 -5.82 15.16 -11.83
N ARG A 84 -5.39 14.36 -12.82
CA ARG A 84 -4.88 14.85 -14.11
C ARG A 84 -5.89 15.72 -14.84
N ASN A 85 -7.15 15.30 -14.83
CA ASN A 85 -8.21 15.97 -15.58
C ASN A 85 -8.97 17.00 -14.74
N ALA A 86 -8.49 17.31 -13.53
CA ALA A 86 -9.13 18.22 -12.58
C ALA A 86 -10.64 17.95 -12.43
N GLN A 87 -11.02 16.67 -12.35
CA GLN A 87 -12.44 16.27 -12.33
C GLN A 87 -13.15 16.72 -11.05
N HIS A 88 -12.39 17.02 -10.00
CA HIS A 88 -12.89 17.45 -8.70
C HIS A 88 -11.99 18.56 -8.13
N ASP A 89 -12.62 19.61 -7.58
CA ASP A 89 -11.92 20.69 -6.86
C ASP A 89 -11.45 20.25 -5.46
N HIS A 90 -12.05 19.19 -4.93
CA HIS A 90 -11.79 18.64 -3.60
C HIS A 90 -12.11 17.13 -3.57
N MET A 91 -11.45 16.40 -2.67
CA MET A 91 -11.71 14.97 -2.43
C MET A 91 -12.48 14.81 -1.10
N LEU A 92 -13.61 14.11 -1.14
CA LEU A 92 -14.36 13.77 0.06
C LEU A 92 -13.84 12.47 0.64
N ILE A 93 -13.28 12.52 1.86
CA ILE A 93 -12.84 11.35 2.60
C ILE A 93 -13.97 10.89 3.52
N GLY A 94 -14.37 9.64 3.39
CA GLY A 94 -15.48 9.04 4.12
C GLY A 94 -15.20 8.94 5.63
N ARG A 95 -16.27 8.98 6.44
CA ARG A 95 -16.19 8.83 7.91
C ARG A 95 -15.47 7.55 8.34
N ASN A 96 -15.59 6.47 7.56
CA ASN A 96 -15.00 5.18 7.88
C ASN A 96 -13.57 5.01 7.32
N GLU A 97 -13.03 6.02 6.62
CA GLU A 97 -11.70 5.97 6.02
C GLU A 97 -10.64 6.57 6.97
N ILE A 98 -10.66 6.15 8.24
CA ILE A 98 -9.83 6.76 9.30
C ILE A 98 -8.33 6.70 9.00
N GLY A 99 -7.87 5.66 8.30
CA GLY A 99 -6.48 5.54 7.86
C GLY A 99 -6.11 6.59 6.81
N VAL A 100 -7.00 6.83 5.84
CA VAL A 100 -6.81 7.87 4.81
C VAL A 100 -6.86 9.26 5.42
N GLN A 101 -7.80 9.50 6.34
CA GLN A 101 -7.86 10.75 7.10
C GLN A 101 -6.54 11.01 7.86
N HIS A 102 -6.00 9.99 8.53
CA HIS A 102 -4.74 10.10 9.25
C HIS A 102 -3.55 10.38 8.32
N LEU A 103 -3.49 9.72 7.17
CA LEU A 103 -2.48 9.94 6.14
C LEU A 103 -2.49 11.39 5.65
N ILE A 104 -3.66 11.91 5.27
CA ILE A 104 -3.82 13.29 4.78
C ILE A 104 -3.43 14.32 5.84
N ARG A 105 -3.91 14.17 7.08
CA ARG A 105 -3.52 15.06 8.20
C ARG A 105 -2.02 15.03 8.46
N THR A 106 -1.41 13.84 8.40
CA THR A 106 0.03 13.69 8.59
C THR A 106 0.81 14.41 7.49
N LEU A 107 0.46 14.18 6.22
CA LEU A 107 1.11 14.84 5.09
C LEU A 107 0.95 16.37 5.16
N ALA A 108 -0.27 16.86 5.41
CA ALA A 108 -0.55 18.28 5.54
C ALA A 108 0.29 18.93 6.63
N GLY A 109 0.37 18.31 7.82
CA GLY A 109 1.21 18.79 8.92
C GLY A 109 2.70 18.81 8.59
N ARG A 110 3.20 17.84 7.79
CA ARG A 110 4.60 17.82 7.34
C ARG A 110 4.90 18.85 6.26
N LEU A 111 3.91 19.23 5.46
CA LEU A 111 4.02 20.22 4.40
C LEU A 111 3.63 21.64 4.84
N GLY A 112 3.09 21.80 6.04
CA GLY A 112 2.59 23.09 6.54
C GLY A 112 1.31 23.55 5.83
N ILE A 113 0.52 22.62 5.31
CA ILE A 113 -0.76 22.90 4.66
C ILE A 113 -1.86 22.92 5.73
N ASP A 114 -2.61 24.02 5.78
CA ASP A 114 -3.81 24.12 6.61
C ASP A 114 -4.99 23.45 5.90
N LEU A 115 -5.62 22.49 6.57
CA LEU A 115 -6.80 21.77 6.08
C LEU A 115 -8.13 22.49 6.41
N GLY A 116 -8.09 23.55 7.21
CA GLY A 116 -9.28 24.35 7.56
C GLY A 116 -10.30 23.60 8.43
N GLU A 117 -9.83 22.64 9.25
CA GLU A 117 -10.66 21.90 10.23
C GLU A 117 -11.05 22.75 11.46
#